data_AF-A0A3E3E463-F1
#
_entry.id   AF-A0A3E3E463-F1
#
_cell.length_a   1.000
_cell.length_b   1.000
_cell.length_c   1.000
_cell.angle_alpha   90.00
_cell.angle_beta   90.00
_cell.angle_gamma   90.00
#
_symmetry.space_group_name_H-M   'P 1'
#
loop_
_entity.id
_entity.type
_entity.pdbx_description
1 polymer ?
#
loop_
_entity_poly.entity_id
_entity_poly.type
_entity_poly.pdbx_seq_one_letter_code
_entity_poly.pdbx_strand_id
1 'polypeptide(L)'
;MAGSFQEFYDSHIGKAYDKDGVYGAQCVDGLIEYLQWLGYGWVSGNAYDIYVNRNSNGLMNYCDEVSGALQNGDILFYGPSSGNPYGHVGMYYNGGVMGQNQNTDGSGGPFNVIYPYNGVSNPYVGAVRPKCYSQSNKKLQITCVCGFIVSAKFV
;
A
#
# COMPACT_ATOMS: atom_id res chain seq x y z
N MET A 1 -5.02 8.82 -13.35
CA MET A 1 -4.92 7.35 -13.45
C MET A 1 -3.94 6.92 -12.39
N ALA A 2 -4.25 5.90 -11.58
CA ALA A 2 -3.27 5.35 -10.65
C ALA A 2 -2.09 4.83 -11.49
N GLY A 3 -0.87 5.30 -11.19
CA GLY A 3 0.32 4.77 -11.84
C GLY A 3 0.55 3.31 -11.44
N SER A 4 1.45 2.64 -12.12
CA SER A 4 1.98 1.33 -11.72
C SER A 4 2.69 1.41 -10.37
N PHE A 5 2.73 0.30 -9.62
CA PHE A 5 3.49 0.29 -8.38
C PHE A 5 4.99 0.57 -8.58
N GLN A 6 5.54 0.25 -9.76
CA GLN A 6 6.92 0.60 -10.09
C GLN A 6 7.14 2.12 -10.12
N GLU A 7 6.20 2.88 -10.67
CA GLU A 7 6.27 4.35 -10.65
C GLU A 7 6.20 4.91 -9.23
N PHE A 8 5.40 4.29 -8.36
CA PHE A 8 5.41 4.65 -6.93
C PHE A 8 6.77 4.36 -6.30
N TYR A 9 7.31 3.17 -6.52
CA TYR A 9 8.64 2.77 -6.03
C TYR A 9 9.73 3.77 -6.44
N ASP A 10 9.86 4.03 -7.75
CA ASP A 10 10.92 4.88 -8.30
C ASP A 10 10.82 6.32 -7.80
N SER A 11 9.60 6.80 -7.55
CA SER A 11 9.37 8.16 -7.10
C SER A 11 9.48 8.35 -5.58
N HIS A 12 9.34 7.30 -4.76
CA HIS A 12 9.27 7.42 -3.29
C HIS A 12 10.45 6.81 -2.55
N ILE A 13 11.15 5.82 -3.15
CA ILE A 13 12.28 5.17 -2.49
C ILE A 13 13.33 6.21 -2.05
N GLY A 14 13.77 6.11 -0.79
CA GLY A 14 14.72 7.05 -0.18
C GLY A 14 14.12 8.38 0.30
N LYS A 15 12.81 8.59 0.16
CA LYS A 15 12.12 9.82 0.64
C LYS A 15 11.26 9.54 1.86
N ALA A 16 11.09 10.55 2.70
CA ALA A 16 10.29 10.51 3.91
C ALA A 16 9.11 11.48 3.81
N TYR A 17 7.94 11.04 4.27
CA TYR A 17 6.68 11.75 4.24
C TYR A 17 6.04 11.66 5.62
N ASP A 18 5.81 12.81 6.23
CA ASP A 18 5.05 12.97 7.47
C ASP A 18 3.68 13.52 7.08
N LYS A 19 2.64 12.69 7.17
CA LYS A 19 1.31 12.99 6.64
C LYS A 19 0.39 13.53 7.71
N ASP A 20 0.56 13.08 8.96
CA ASP A 20 -0.28 13.49 10.08
C ASP A 20 0.37 14.56 10.99
N GLY A 21 1.67 14.84 10.81
CA GLY A 21 2.44 15.80 11.59
C GLY A 21 2.86 15.29 12.97
N VAL A 22 2.75 13.97 13.22
CA VAL A 22 2.88 13.35 14.53
C VAL A 22 3.88 12.19 14.46
N TYR A 23 4.94 12.26 15.28
CA TYR A 23 6.03 11.28 15.32
C TYR A 23 6.86 11.12 14.02
N GLY A 24 6.77 12.06 13.08
CA GLY A 24 7.58 12.06 11.86
C GLY A 24 7.10 11.02 10.84
N ALA A 25 7.97 10.62 9.91
CA ALA A 25 7.60 9.72 8.82
C ALA A 25 7.47 8.25 9.29
N GLN A 26 6.29 7.86 9.79
CA GLN A 26 5.99 6.52 10.28
C GLN A 26 5.49 5.58 9.17
N CYS A 27 5.32 4.30 9.53
CA CYS A 27 4.82 3.29 8.59
C CYS A 27 3.39 3.60 8.10
N VAL A 28 2.54 4.16 8.97
CA VAL A 28 1.16 4.56 8.62
C VAL A 28 1.17 5.78 7.70
N ASP A 29 2.10 6.74 7.87
CA ASP A 29 2.27 7.83 6.89
C ASP A 29 2.62 7.29 5.51
N GLY A 30 3.44 6.24 5.44
CA GLY A 30 3.78 5.58 4.20
C GLY A 30 2.55 4.94 3.52
N LEU A 31 1.68 4.31 4.31
CA LEU A 31 0.39 3.80 3.83
C LEU A 31 -0.51 4.93 3.30
N ILE A 32 -0.62 6.04 4.04
CA ILE A 32 -1.46 7.17 3.66
C ILE A 32 -0.95 7.83 2.39
N GLU A 33 0.36 8.08 2.29
CA GLU A 33 0.99 8.61 1.08
C GLU A 33 0.68 7.71 -0.11
N TYR A 34 0.82 6.39 0.06
CA TYR A 34 0.52 5.44 -0.99
C TYR A 34 -0.95 5.48 -1.43
N LEU A 35 -1.90 5.50 -0.49
CA LEU A 35 -3.33 5.61 -0.81
C LEU A 35 -3.65 6.92 -1.53
N GLN A 36 -3.10 8.05 -1.07
CA GLN A 36 -3.31 9.35 -1.70
C GLN A 36 -2.71 9.43 -3.10
N TRP A 37 -1.52 8.85 -3.30
CA TRP A 37 -0.87 8.76 -4.61
C TRP A 37 -1.73 7.98 -5.63
N LEU A 38 -2.43 6.94 -5.16
CA LEU A 38 -3.40 6.19 -5.98
C LEU A 38 -4.73 6.94 -6.20
N GLY A 39 -4.94 8.09 -5.56
CA GLY A 39 -6.16 8.88 -5.63
C GLY A 39 -7.25 8.44 -4.64
N TYR A 40 -6.89 7.71 -3.59
CA TYR A 40 -7.79 7.30 -2.52
C TYR A 40 -7.75 8.26 -1.33
N GLY A 41 -8.71 8.07 -0.42
CA GLY A 41 -8.78 8.84 0.81
C GLY A 41 -7.84 8.34 1.91
N TRP A 42 -8.01 8.92 3.09
CA TRP A 42 -7.21 8.66 4.28
C TRP A 42 -7.77 7.51 5.13
N VAL A 43 -6.90 6.82 5.90
CA VAL A 43 -7.28 5.88 6.98
C VAL A 43 -6.54 6.24 8.28
N SER A 44 -7.20 6.09 9.43
CA SER A 44 -6.66 6.49 10.74
C SER A 44 -6.45 5.29 11.67
N GLY A 45 -5.45 5.40 12.55
CA GLY A 45 -5.12 4.41 13.58
C GLY A 45 -3.72 3.83 13.39
N ASN A 46 -3.30 2.96 14.31
CA ASN A 46 -2.06 2.23 14.14
C ASN A 46 -2.20 1.15 13.06
N ALA A 47 -1.07 0.64 12.55
CA ALA A 47 -1.07 -0.36 11.50
C ALA A 47 -1.93 -1.59 11.83
N TYR A 48 -1.80 -2.17 13.03
CA TYR A 48 -2.60 -3.34 13.41
C TYR A 48 -4.07 -2.99 13.62
N ASP A 49 -4.37 -1.85 14.25
CA ASP A 49 -5.73 -1.36 14.47
C ASP A 49 -6.46 -1.12 13.14
N ILE A 50 -5.75 -0.58 12.15
CA ILE A 50 -6.25 -0.39 10.79
C ILE A 50 -6.64 -1.75 10.18
N TYR A 51 -5.80 -2.76 10.35
CA TYR A 51 -6.07 -4.07 9.75
C TYR A 51 -7.23 -4.82 10.42
N VAL A 52 -7.28 -4.87 11.76
CA VAL A 52 -8.34 -5.60 12.46
C VAL A 52 -9.72 -4.95 12.28
N ASN A 53 -9.75 -3.61 12.15
CA ASN A 53 -10.98 -2.85 11.94
C ASN A 53 -11.25 -2.51 10.46
N ARG A 54 -10.52 -3.11 9.51
CA ARG A 54 -10.53 -2.76 8.07
C ARG A 54 -11.92 -2.66 7.44
N ASN A 55 -12.85 -3.51 7.88
CA ASN A 55 -14.23 -3.55 7.38
C ASN A 55 -15.08 -2.35 7.84
N SER A 56 -14.59 -1.54 8.78
CA SER A 56 -15.33 -0.44 9.41
C SER A 56 -14.61 0.92 9.38
N ASN A 57 -13.30 0.94 9.13
CA ASN A 57 -12.48 2.17 9.13
C ASN A 57 -12.28 2.81 7.75
N GLY A 58 -12.95 2.29 6.72
CA GLY A 58 -12.89 2.81 5.36
C GLY A 58 -11.79 2.24 4.46
N LEU A 59 -10.84 1.43 4.98
CA LEU A 59 -9.79 0.81 4.16
C LEU A 59 -10.37 -0.01 3.01
N MET A 60 -11.41 -0.81 3.28
CA MET A 60 -12.06 -1.66 2.28
C MET A 60 -12.88 -0.89 1.23
N ASN A 61 -13.04 0.43 1.38
CA ASN A 61 -13.56 1.26 0.29
C ASN A 61 -12.55 1.34 -0.87
N TYR A 62 -11.25 1.29 -0.55
CA TYR A 62 -10.15 1.47 -1.50
C TYR A 62 -9.48 0.16 -1.91
N CYS A 63 -9.60 -0.87 -1.08
CA CYS A 63 -8.91 -2.14 -1.26
C CYS A 63 -9.86 -3.35 -1.22
N ASP A 64 -9.40 -4.48 -1.75
CA ASP A 64 -10.01 -5.80 -1.62
C ASP A 64 -9.09 -6.72 -0.79
N GLU A 65 -9.62 -7.72 -0.10
CA GLU A 65 -8.78 -8.68 0.64
C GLU A 65 -7.98 -9.56 -0.33
N VAL A 66 -6.73 -9.87 0.04
CA VAL A 66 -5.89 -10.79 -0.74
C VAL A 66 -5.96 -12.19 -0.13
N SER A 67 -6.53 -13.14 -0.88
CA SER A 67 -6.58 -14.56 -0.52
C SER A 67 -5.62 -15.44 -1.35
N GLY A 68 -4.90 -14.84 -2.32
CA GLY A 68 -4.03 -15.55 -3.27
C GLY A 68 -2.57 -15.11 -3.19
N ALA A 69 -1.83 -15.32 -4.28
CA ALA A 69 -0.45 -14.86 -4.37
C ALA A 69 -0.36 -13.33 -4.27
N LEU A 70 0.62 -12.88 -3.49
CA LEU A 70 0.97 -11.46 -3.38
C LEU A 70 1.52 -10.96 -4.71
N GLN A 71 1.22 -9.70 -5.03
CA GLN A 71 1.80 -8.97 -6.15
C GLN A 71 2.36 -7.62 -5.68
N ASN A 72 3.21 -7.03 -6.49
CA ASN A 72 3.77 -5.71 -6.20
C ASN A 72 2.66 -4.68 -6.00
N GLY A 73 2.69 -3.97 -4.86
CA GLY A 73 1.69 -3.00 -4.47
C GLY A 73 0.55 -3.53 -3.58
N ASP A 74 0.53 -4.81 -3.25
CA ASP A 74 -0.33 -5.29 -2.16
C ASP A 74 0.14 -4.68 -0.83
N ILE A 75 -0.79 -4.18 -0.04
CA ILE A 75 -0.53 -3.59 1.27
C ILE A 75 -0.49 -4.72 2.30
N LEU A 76 0.68 -4.94 2.88
CA LEU A 76 0.97 -5.96 3.87
C LEU A 76 0.80 -5.39 5.27
N PHE A 77 0.07 -6.10 6.12
CA PHE A 77 -0.11 -5.77 7.52
C PHE A 77 0.56 -6.79 8.43
N TYR A 78 1.12 -6.28 9.52
CA TYR A 78 1.82 -7.05 10.53
C TYR A 78 1.25 -6.76 11.92
N GLY A 79 1.05 -7.82 12.70
CA GLY A 79 0.53 -7.76 14.05
C GLY A 79 1.54 -7.23 15.08
N PRO A 80 1.11 -7.09 16.34
CA PRO A 80 1.96 -6.60 17.42
C PRO A 80 3.13 -7.56 17.73
N SER A 81 4.24 -7.00 18.19
CA SER A 81 5.40 -7.73 18.74
C SER A 81 5.89 -7.06 20.03
N SER A 82 6.80 -7.71 20.75
CA SER A 82 7.37 -7.13 21.99
C SER A 82 8.10 -5.80 21.75
N GLY A 83 8.69 -5.59 20.57
CA GLY A 83 9.41 -4.36 20.23
C GLY A 83 8.54 -3.30 19.56
N ASN A 84 7.36 -3.69 19.06
CA ASN A 84 6.42 -2.78 18.40
C ASN A 84 4.98 -3.30 18.61
N PRO A 85 4.28 -2.81 19.65
CA PRO A 85 2.92 -3.25 19.98
C PRO A 85 1.85 -2.69 19.04
N TYR A 86 2.20 -1.76 18.14
CA TYR A 86 1.26 -1.08 17.24
C TYR A 86 1.13 -1.78 15.87
N GLY A 87 1.96 -2.80 15.63
CA GLY A 87 2.06 -3.47 14.35
C GLY A 87 2.84 -2.67 13.32
N HIS A 88 2.86 -3.17 12.10
CA HIS A 88 3.56 -2.53 10.98
C HIS A 88 2.76 -2.66 9.69
N VAL A 89 3.01 -1.76 8.74
CA VAL A 89 2.40 -1.78 7.42
C VAL A 89 3.42 -1.34 6.37
N GLY A 90 3.35 -1.98 5.21
CA GLY A 90 4.13 -1.62 4.04
C GLY A 90 3.53 -2.26 2.79
N MET A 91 4.19 -2.13 1.65
CA MET A 91 3.73 -2.66 0.38
C MET A 91 4.66 -3.78 -0.09
N TYR A 92 4.08 -4.87 -0.58
CA TYR A 92 4.85 -5.96 -1.18
C TYR A 92 5.64 -5.46 -2.38
N TYR A 93 6.92 -5.82 -2.44
CA TYR A 93 7.79 -5.53 -3.56
C TYR A 93 8.82 -6.64 -3.75
N ASN A 94 8.69 -7.41 -4.83
CA ASN A 94 9.64 -8.44 -5.26
C ASN A 94 10.04 -9.45 -4.15
N GLY A 95 9.11 -9.79 -3.25
CA GLY A 95 9.36 -10.71 -2.12
C GLY A 95 9.84 -10.02 -0.84
N GLY A 96 10.02 -8.70 -0.87
CA GLY A 96 10.26 -7.86 0.29
C GLY A 96 9.04 -7.00 0.65
N VAL A 97 9.23 -6.16 1.66
CA VAL A 97 8.28 -5.10 2.03
C VAL A 97 8.96 -3.75 1.86
N MET A 98 8.28 -2.89 1.11
CA MET A 98 8.64 -1.50 0.87
C MET A 98 7.76 -0.61 1.75
N GLY A 99 8.35 0.30 2.50
CA GLY A 99 7.60 1.11 3.45
C GLY A 99 8.50 2.13 4.14
N GLN A 100 7.88 3.03 4.91
CA GLN A 100 8.59 3.96 5.79
C GLN A 100 8.83 3.33 7.16
N ASN A 101 9.81 3.87 7.88
CA ASN A 101 10.11 3.46 9.25
C ASN A 101 10.38 1.95 9.38
N GLN A 102 11.05 1.35 8.38
CA GLN A 102 11.44 -0.05 8.43
C GLN A 102 12.85 -0.18 9.01
N ASN A 103 13.03 -1.09 9.97
CA ASN A 103 14.30 -1.31 10.70
C ASN A 103 14.86 -0.07 11.42
N THR A 104 13.96 0.79 11.92
CA THR A 104 14.31 1.97 12.73
C THR A 104 13.94 1.73 14.20
N ASP A 105 14.36 2.65 15.07
CA ASP A 105 14.04 2.70 16.50
C ASP A 105 12.66 3.33 16.79
N GLY A 106 11.83 3.54 15.77
CA GLY A 106 10.54 4.20 15.89
C GLY A 106 10.59 5.73 15.73
N SER A 107 11.76 6.33 15.48
CA SER A 107 11.91 7.78 15.22
C SER A 107 11.42 8.25 13.84
N GLY A 108 10.86 7.35 13.03
CA GLY A 108 10.49 7.61 11.65
C GLY A 108 11.63 7.31 10.68
N GLY A 109 11.33 7.19 9.39
CA GLY A 109 12.36 6.96 8.39
C GLY A 109 11.83 6.93 6.96
N PRO A 110 12.70 7.16 5.97
CA PRO A 110 12.29 7.18 4.57
C PRO A 110 11.80 5.81 4.10
N PHE A 111 11.15 5.80 2.94
CA PHE A 111 10.88 4.57 2.21
C PHE A 111 12.18 3.81 1.92
N ASN A 112 12.23 2.56 2.35
CA ASN A 112 13.26 1.59 1.98
C ASN A 112 12.61 0.23 1.69
N VAL A 113 13.40 -0.81 1.41
CA VAL A 113 12.91 -2.19 1.25
C VAL A 113 13.65 -3.12 2.19
N ILE A 114 12.94 -4.02 2.86
CA ILE A 114 13.52 -5.08 3.67
C ILE A 114 13.04 -6.45 3.19
N TYR A 115 13.90 -7.45 3.31
CA TYR A 115 13.68 -8.80 2.82
C TYR A 115 13.93 -9.86 3.90
N PRO A 116 13.22 -10.99 3.87
CA PRO A 116 11.99 -11.22 3.09
C PRO A 116 10.80 -10.51 3.75
N TYR A 117 9.69 -10.35 3.03
CA TYR A 117 8.50 -9.65 3.56
C TYR A 117 7.97 -10.28 4.86
N ASN A 118 8.18 -11.57 5.09
CA ASN A 118 7.75 -12.31 6.28
C ASN A 118 8.89 -12.60 7.27
N GLY A 119 10.07 -12.02 7.08
CA GLY A 119 11.25 -12.18 7.94
C GLY A 119 11.41 -11.08 9.00
N VAL A 120 10.36 -10.31 9.25
CA VAL A 120 10.36 -9.15 10.15
C VAL A 120 9.86 -9.52 11.55
N SER A 121 10.22 -8.72 12.57
CA SER A 121 9.91 -9.03 13.97
C SER A 121 8.41 -9.00 14.31
N ASN A 122 7.64 -8.16 13.62
CA ASN A 122 6.18 -8.16 13.69
C ASN A 122 5.61 -9.29 12.82
N PRO A 123 4.72 -10.16 13.34
CA PRO A 123 4.20 -11.29 12.57
C PRO A 123 3.28 -10.81 11.42
N TYR A 124 3.44 -11.37 10.22
CA TYR A 124 2.54 -11.11 9.10
C TYR A 124 1.11 -11.58 9.41
N VAL A 125 0.11 -10.72 9.23
CA VAL A 125 -1.31 -11.03 9.54
C VAL A 125 -2.23 -10.99 8.32
N GLY A 126 -1.77 -10.47 7.20
CA GLY A 126 -2.46 -10.55 5.92
C GLY A 126 -2.23 -9.31 5.05
N ALA A 127 -2.96 -9.25 3.94
CA ALA A 127 -2.77 -8.21 2.95
C ALA A 127 -4.10 -7.78 2.30
N VAL A 128 -4.11 -6.54 1.83
CA VAL A 128 -5.18 -5.99 1.00
C VAL A 128 -4.60 -5.43 -0.30
N ARG A 129 -5.37 -5.50 -1.36
CA ARG A 129 -4.98 -5.04 -2.70
C ARG A 129 -5.75 -3.77 -3.04
N PRO A 130 -5.08 -2.65 -3.36
CA PRO A 130 -5.78 -1.49 -3.91
C PRO A 130 -6.64 -1.87 -5.11
N LYS A 131 -7.89 -1.40 -5.15
CA LYS A 131 -8.89 -1.77 -6.18
C LYS A 131 -8.45 -1.42 -7.60
N CYS A 132 -7.58 -0.42 -7.77
CA CYS A 132 -6.96 -0.09 -9.06
C CYS A 132 -6.04 -1.22 -9.59
N TYR A 133 -5.57 -2.10 -8.72
CA TYR A 133 -4.76 -3.28 -9.04
C TYR A 133 -5.52 -4.59 -8.94
N SER A 134 -6.75 -4.59 -8.39
CA SER A 134 -7.73 -5.69 -8.48
C SER A 134 -8.29 -5.81 -9.90
N GLN A 135 -7.42 -5.91 -10.91
CA GLN A 135 -7.84 -6.03 -12.32
C GLN A 135 -7.95 -7.48 -12.76
N SER A 136 -8.79 -8.23 -12.08
CA SER A 136 -9.47 -9.33 -12.76
C SER A 136 -10.57 -8.70 -13.65
N ASN A 137 -10.23 -8.39 -14.90
CA ASN A 137 -11.14 -8.22 -16.06
C ASN A 137 -11.63 -6.83 -16.52
N LYS A 138 -10.90 -5.72 -16.34
CA LYS A 138 -11.26 -4.50 -17.11
C LYS A 138 -10.75 -4.60 -18.54
N LYS A 139 -11.66 -4.68 -19.52
CA LYS A 139 -11.31 -4.64 -20.94
C LYS A 139 -11.21 -3.17 -21.37
N LEU A 140 -10.15 -2.82 -22.08
CA LEU A 140 -10.11 -1.51 -22.75
C LEU A 140 -11.00 -1.59 -23.99
N GLN A 141 -12.15 -0.92 -23.96
CA GLN A 141 -12.98 -0.76 -25.14
C GLN A 141 -12.49 0.47 -25.90
N ILE A 142 -12.02 0.23 -27.13
CA ILE A 142 -11.65 1.27 -28.09
C ILE A 142 -12.74 1.33 -29.15
N THR A 143 -13.26 2.52 -29.44
CA THR A 143 -14.16 2.76 -30.56
C THR A 143 -13.39 3.44 -31.68
N CYS A 144 -13.40 2.83 -32.86
CA CYS A 144 -12.74 3.37 -34.05
C CYS A 144 -13.78 3.69 -35.14
N VAL A 145 -13.67 4.86 -35.77
CA VAL A 145 -14.45 5.27 -36.95
C VAL A 145 -13.48 5.63 -38.06
N CYS A 146 -13.58 4.96 -39.21
CA CYS A 146 -12.68 5.16 -40.35
C CYS A 146 -11.17 5.09 -40.00
N GLY A 147 -10.79 4.23 -39.06
CA GLY A 147 -9.39 4.09 -38.60
C GLY A 147 -8.94 5.11 -37.55
N PHE A 148 -9.79 6.07 -37.16
CA PHE A 148 -9.50 7.02 -36.09
C PHE A 148 -10.12 6.55 -34.78
N ILE A 149 -9.34 6.64 -33.69
CA ILE A 149 -9.84 6.39 -32.33
C ILE A 149 -10.73 7.58 -31.94
N VAL A 150 -12.02 7.33 -31.73
CA VAL A 150 -13.00 8.35 -31.33
C VAL A 150 -13.39 8.25 -29.86
N SER A 151 -13.12 7.11 -29.22
CA SER A 151 -13.31 6.93 -27.77
C SER A 151 -12.48 5.77 -27.24
N ALA A 152 -11.97 5.91 -26.03
CA ALA A 152 -11.38 4.83 -25.25
C ALA A 152 -11.95 4.89 -23.83
N LYS A 153 -12.45 3.76 -23.34
CA LYS A 153 -12.93 3.62 -21.96
C LYS A 153 -12.65 2.22 -21.44
N PHE A 154 -12.44 2.11 -20.13
CA PHE A 154 -12.42 0.82 -19.46
C PHE A 154 -13.86 0.32 -19.30
N VAL A 155 -14.11 -0.94 -19.65
CA VAL A 155 -15.38 -1.66 -19.43
C VAL A 155 -15.19 -2.93 -18.63
#